data_AF-A0A383D4P2-F1
#
_entry.id   AF-A0A383D4P2-F1
#
_cell.length_a   1.000
_cell.length_b   1.000
_cell.length_c   1.000
_cell.angle_alpha   90.00
_cell.angle_beta   90.00
_cell.angle_gamma   90.00
#
_symmetry.space_group_name_H-M   'P 1'
#
loop_
_entity.id
_entity.type
_entity.pdbx_description
1 polymer ?
#
loop_
_entity_poly.entity_id
_entity_poly.type
_entity_poly.pdbx_seq_one_letter_code
_entity_poly.pdbx_strand_id
1 'polypeptide(L)'
;MKPSEKAFICPFCGGYNATQIRTYKSIWVSCDNCGNITRKLKDKFLLEFIPKWVWGPLSSQQKINPTGLRARIYYAIYKSEDVNLYDYYLSESQDVRGGFSLSSTGTKWEGESQSVINELKEWDVSLQDKNVLEISGGPGYFAKELSPLCKRWVVTEYSQVSADRMREIFNLDAVK
;
A
#
# COMPACT_ATOMS: atom_id res chain seq x y z
N MET A 1 -29.42 28.47 0.81
CA MET A 1 -28.09 28.72 0.23
C MET A 1 -27.21 27.50 0.48
N LYS A 2 -26.73 26.82 -0.56
CA LYS A 2 -25.76 25.72 -0.42
C LYS A 2 -24.40 26.33 0.00
N PRO A 3 -23.62 25.71 0.89
CA PRO A 3 -22.29 26.19 1.21
C PRO A 3 -21.46 26.21 -0.07
N SER A 4 -20.82 27.34 -0.37
CA SER A 4 -19.88 27.46 -1.48
C SER A 4 -18.79 26.39 -1.32
N GLU A 5 -18.77 25.40 -2.20
CA GLU A 5 -17.65 24.46 -2.31
C GLU A 5 -16.41 25.31 -2.59
N LYS A 6 -15.49 25.39 -1.61
CA LYS A 6 -14.20 26.04 -1.81
C LYS A 6 -13.57 25.44 -3.07
N ALA A 7 -13.25 26.29 -4.04
CA ALA A 7 -12.55 25.87 -5.24
C ALA A 7 -11.32 25.04 -4.83
N PHE A 8 -11.18 23.86 -5.40
CA PHE A 8 -10.00 23.03 -5.15
C PHE A 8 -8.77 23.77 -5.67
N ILE A 9 -7.74 23.88 -4.83
CA ILE A 9 -6.43 24.36 -5.23
C ILE A 9 -5.47 23.20 -5.02
N CYS A 10 -4.82 22.75 -6.09
CA CYS A 10 -3.84 21.67 -6.04
C CYS A 10 -2.65 22.11 -5.17
N PRO A 11 -2.32 21.37 -4.09
CA PRO A 11 -1.21 21.75 -3.21
C PRO A 11 0.17 21.60 -3.89
N PHE A 12 0.23 20.92 -5.04
CA PHE A 12 1.48 20.65 -5.76
C PHE A 12 1.76 21.66 -6.86
N CYS A 13 0.75 22.06 -7.64
CA CYS A 13 0.95 22.94 -8.80
C CYS A 13 0.13 24.23 -8.78
N GLY A 14 -0.73 24.44 -7.77
CA GLY A 14 -1.62 25.60 -7.70
C GLY A 14 -2.78 25.59 -8.71
N GLY A 15 -2.89 24.56 -9.55
CA GLY A 15 -3.98 24.40 -10.50
C GLY A 15 -5.35 24.24 -9.84
N TYR A 16 -6.40 24.61 -10.57
CA TYR A 16 -7.78 24.63 -10.12
C TYR A 16 -8.66 23.55 -10.77
N ASN A 17 -8.22 22.95 -11.89
CA ASN A 17 -8.95 21.87 -12.53
C ASN A 17 -8.67 20.55 -11.81
N ALA A 18 -9.74 19.91 -11.36
CA ALA A 18 -9.63 18.62 -10.71
C ALA A 18 -10.89 17.78 -10.86
N THR A 19 -10.66 16.49 -11.01
CA THR A 19 -11.67 15.45 -10.97
C THR A 19 -11.78 14.86 -9.56
N GLN A 20 -12.99 14.77 -9.01
CA GLN A 20 -13.23 14.17 -7.69
C GLN A 20 -13.87 12.79 -7.81
N ILE A 21 -13.27 11.80 -7.15
CA ILE A 21 -13.82 10.45 -7.00
C ILE A 21 -14.19 10.24 -5.53
N ARG A 22 -15.49 10.11 -5.26
CA ARG A 22 -16.00 9.90 -3.89
C ARG A 22 -16.18 8.40 -3.64
N THR A 23 -15.34 7.83 -2.77
CA THR A 23 -15.51 6.46 -2.27
C THR A 23 -16.22 6.47 -0.92
N TYR A 24 -16.55 5.30 -0.37
CA TYR A 24 -17.25 5.21 0.93
C TYR A 24 -16.51 5.99 2.03
N LYS A 25 -15.19 5.75 2.19
CA LYS A 25 -14.37 6.33 3.28
C LYS A 25 -13.57 7.59 2.93
N SER A 26 -13.50 7.97 1.65
CA SER A 26 -12.62 9.07 1.23
C SER A 26 -13.14 9.78 0.00
N ILE A 27 -12.61 10.99 -0.20
CA ILE A 27 -12.72 11.76 -1.43
C ILE A 27 -11.31 11.81 -2.02
N TRP A 28 -11.14 11.23 -3.19
CA TRP A 28 -9.92 11.34 -3.98
C TRP A 28 -10.08 12.52 -4.93
N VAL A 29 -9.08 13.39 -4.98
CA VAL A 29 -9.06 14.55 -5.87
C VAL A 29 -7.85 14.44 -6.77
N SER A 30 -8.10 14.20 -8.06
CA SER A 30 -7.09 14.14 -9.11
C SER A 30 -6.95 15.52 -9.75
N CYS A 31 -5.75 16.09 -9.74
CA CYS A 31 -5.47 17.35 -10.41
C CYS A 31 -5.29 17.11 -11.92
N ASP A 32 -6.13 17.74 -12.74
CA ASP A 32 -6.07 17.54 -14.20
C ASP A 32 -4.87 18.27 -14.83
N ASN A 33 -4.29 19.25 -14.13
CA ASN A 33 -3.11 19.98 -14.60
C ASN A 33 -1.80 19.20 -14.42
N CYS A 34 -1.64 18.45 -13.33
CA CYS A 34 -0.34 17.82 -12.98
C CYS A 34 -0.44 16.32 -12.65
N GLY A 35 -1.62 15.73 -12.75
CA GLY A 35 -1.84 14.30 -12.48
C GLY A 35 -1.72 13.88 -11.01
N ASN A 36 -1.38 14.80 -10.10
CA ASN A 36 -1.27 14.49 -8.67
C ASN A 36 -2.64 14.18 -8.07
N ILE A 37 -2.70 13.13 -7.26
CA ILE A 37 -3.92 12.67 -6.61
C ILE A 37 -3.78 12.88 -5.10
N THR A 38 -4.73 13.59 -4.49
CA THR A 38 -4.80 13.79 -3.04
C THR A 38 -6.00 13.06 -2.46
N ARG A 39 -5.78 12.34 -1.35
CA ARG A 39 -6.85 11.67 -0.61
C ARG A 39 -7.28 12.51 0.59
N LYS A 40 -8.58 12.78 0.71
CA LYS A 40 -9.21 13.36 1.91
C LYS A 40 -10.10 12.31 2.57
N LEU A 41 -9.82 11.97 3.82
CA LEU A 41 -10.70 11.10 4.61
C LEU A 41 -11.98 11.87 4.96
N LYS A 42 -13.13 11.17 4.97
CA LYS A 42 -14.37 11.78 5.45
C LYS A 42 -14.43 11.66 6.98
N ASP A 43 -14.96 12.67 7.65
CA ASP A 43 -15.05 12.69 9.11
C ASP A 43 -16.10 11.75 9.70
N LYS A 44 -17.06 11.29 8.87
CA LYS A 44 -18.18 10.42 9.28
C LYS A 44 -18.52 9.44 8.16
N PHE A 45 -18.76 8.17 8.52
CA PHE A 45 -19.23 7.16 7.56
C PHE A 45 -20.61 6.63 7.94
N LEU A 46 -21.51 6.56 6.96
CA LEU A 46 -22.92 6.18 7.11
C LEU A 46 -23.17 4.74 7.59
N LEU A 47 -22.16 3.88 7.70
CA LEU A 47 -22.33 2.51 8.23
C LEU A 47 -21.50 2.26 9.49
N GLU A 48 -20.87 3.29 10.09
CA GLU A 48 -20.13 3.11 11.35
C GLU A 48 -21.04 2.87 12.57
N PHE A 49 -22.33 3.18 12.46
CA PHE A 49 -23.31 2.98 13.53
C PHE A 49 -24.02 1.62 13.48
N ILE A 50 -23.85 0.83 12.41
CA ILE A 50 -24.49 -0.49 12.33
C ILE A 50 -23.68 -1.44 13.22
N PRO A 51 -24.27 -1.97 14.29
CA PRO A 51 -23.53 -2.82 15.21
C PRO A 51 -23.27 -4.19 14.56
N LYS A 52 -22.07 -4.74 14.83
CA LYS A 52 -21.51 -5.92 14.14
C LYS A 52 -22.44 -7.14 14.07
N TRP A 53 -23.35 -7.29 15.02
CA TRP A 53 -24.31 -8.41 15.09
C TRP A 53 -25.34 -8.38 13.96
N VAL A 54 -25.60 -7.24 13.33
CA VAL A 54 -26.51 -7.12 12.18
C VAL A 54 -25.90 -7.77 10.92
N TRP A 55 -24.57 -7.81 10.79
CA TRP A 55 -23.88 -8.52 9.70
C TRP A 55 -23.50 -9.97 10.05
N GLY A 56 -23.76 -10.40 11.29
CA GLY A 56 -23.31 -11.67 11.86
C GLY A 56 -23.84 -12.96 11.21
N PRO A 57 -25.08 -13.06 10.67
CA PRO A 57 -25.56 -14.35 10.16
C PRO A 57 -25.18 -14.65 8.70
N LEU A 58 -24.67 -13.68 7.92
CA LEU A 58 -24.30 -13.86 6.51
C LEU A 58 -22.83 -14.22 6.30
N SER A 59 -22.03 -14.31 7.37
CA SER A 59 -20.61 -14.66 7.29
C SER A 59 -20.25 -15.78 8.27
N SER A 60 -20.95 -16.90 8.21
CA SER A 60 -20.56 -18.16 8.88
C SER A 60 -19.28 -18.81 8.32
N GLN A 61 -18.51 -18.07 7.50
CA GLN A 61 -17.16 -18.43 7.07
C GLN A 61 -16.08 -17.40 7.43
N GLN A 62 -16.41 -16.34 8.19
CA GLN A 62 -15.35 -15.49 8.74
C GLN A 62 -14.70 -16.20 9.93
N LYS A 63 -13.69 -17.03 9.60
CA LYS A 63 -12.52 -17.21 10.46
C LYS A 63 -12.25 -15.87 11.11
N ILE A 64 -12.28 -15.84 12.45
CA ILE A 64 -12.01 -14.65 13.26
C ILE A 64 -10.69 -14.09 12.76
N ASN A 65 -10.76 -13.04 11.93
CA ASN A 65 -9.57 -12.47 11.33
C ASN A 65 -9.03 -11.48 12.37
N PRO A 66 -7.89 -11.76 13.04
CA PRO A 66 -7.36 -10.93 14.12
C PRO A 66 -6.90 -9.55 13.64
N THR A 67 -7.01 -9.28 12.33
CA THR A 67 -6.63 -8.04 11.64
C THR A 67 -7.35 -6.80 12.16
N GLY A 68 -8.59 -6.89 12.64
CA GLY A 68 -9.35 -5.69 13.04
C GLY A 68 -8.90 -5.03 14.34
N LEU A 69 -8.51 -5.81 15.35
CA LEU A 69 -8.02 -5.30 16.64
C LEU A 69 -6.52 -4.98 16.56
N ARG A 70 -5.74 -5.83 15.87
CA ARG A 70 -4.33 -5.54 15.56
C ARG A 70 -4.19 -4.26 14.74
N ALA A 71 -4.96 -4.07 13.67
CA ALA A 71 -4.92 -2.85 12.86
C ALA A 71 -5.33 -1.59 13.66
N ARG A 72 -6.23 -1.72 14.64
CA ARG A 72 -6.64 -0.60 15.51
C ARG A 72 -5.59 -0.22 16.55
N ILE A 73 -4.97 -1.22 17.20
CA ILE A 73 -3.82 -1.01 18.10
C ILE A 73 -2.65 -0.45 17.30
N TYR A 74 -2.45 -0.96 16.09
CA TYR A 74 -1.43 -0.51 15.15
C TYR A 74 -1.63 0.93 14.71
N TYR A 75 -2.84 1.36 14.35
CA TYR A 75 -3.13 2.76 14.01
C TYR A 75 -2.95 3.70 15.21
N ALA A 76 -3.16 3.20 16.44
CA ALA A 76 -2.94 3.96 17.67
C ALA A 76 -1.46 4.09 18.02
N ILE A 77 -0.67 3.03 17.78
CA ILE A 77 0.80 2.99 17.94
C ILE A 77 1.50 3.80 16.82
N TYR A 78 0.91 3.86 15.62
CA TYR A 78 1.38 4.62 14.46
C TYR A 78 1.51 6.13 14.66
N LYS A 79 0.86 6.66 15.70
CA LYS A 79 0.88 8.08 16.02
C LYS A 79 2.11 8.48 16.86
N SER A 80 2.89 7.51 17.33
CA SER A 80 4.23 7.73 17.91
C SER A 80 5.29 7.40 16.86
N GLU A 81 6.19 8.33 16.62
CA GLU A 81 7.05 8.44 15.42
C GLU A 81 8.12 7.34 15.23
N ASP A 82 8.13 6.26 16.02
CA ASP A 82 9.26 5.31 16.07
C ASP A 82 8.92 3.83 15.80
N VAL A 83 7.73 3.50 15.28
CA VAL A 83 7.39 2.10 15.01
C VAL A 83 7.89 1.70 13.63
N ASN A 84 8.93 0.86 13.61
CA ASN A 84 9.55 0.33 12.42
C ASN A 84 8.55 -0.53 11.63
N LEU A 85 7.93 0.08 10.62
CA LEU A 85 6.92 -0.54 9.76
C LEU A 85 7.42 -1.83 9.09
N TYR A 86 8.72 -1.87 8.83
CA TYR A 86 9.38 -3.01 8.24
C TYR A 86 9.34 -4.22 9.17
N ASP A 87 9.52 -4.02 10.48
CA ASP A 87 9.46 -5.11 11.46
C ASP A 87 8.05 -5.72 11.55
N TYR A 88 7.00 -4.93 11.30
CA TYR A 88 5.64 -5.47 11.18
C TYR A 88 5.50 -6.36 9.94
N TYR A 89 5.92 -5.88 8.78
CA TYR A 89 5.85 -6.67 7.54
C TYR A 89 6.71 -7.94 7.61
N LEU A 90 7.87 -7.86 8.26
CA LEU A 90 8.70 -9.01 8.59
C LEU A 90 8.06 -9.93 9.65
N SER A 91 7.33 -9.39 10.61
CA SER A 91 6.62 -10.20 11.62
C SER A 91 5.47 -11.00 11.02
N GLU A 92 4.82 -10.48 9.97
CA GLU A 92 3.83 -11.23 9.19
C GLU A 92 4.45 -12.34 8.33
N SER A 93 5.78 -12.32 8.14
CA SER A 93 6.53 -13.34 7.41
C SER A 93 7.31 -14.30 8.34
N GLN A 94 6.95 -14.42 9.62
CA GLN A 94 7.67 -15.30 10.55
C GLN A 94 7.65 -16.77 10.10
N ASP A 95 8.84 -17.36 9.92
CA ASP A 95 9.05 -18.81 9.83
C ASP A 95 8.64 -19.47 11.15
N VAL A 96 8.21 -20.73 11.12
CA VAL A 96 7.72 -21.55 12.24
C VAL A 96 8.73 -21.69 13.40
N ARG A 97 9.96 -21.20 13.22
CA ARG A 97 11.07 -21.19 14.19
C ARG A 97 11.40 -19.81 14.78
N GLY A 98 10.59 -18.78 14.51
CA GLY A 98 10.78 -17.43 15.04
C GLY A 98 11.82 -16.58 14.30
N GLY A 99 12.26 -17.02 13.11
CA GLY A 99 13.09 -16.23 12.19
C GLY A 99 12.25 -15.52 11.12
N PHE A 100 12.81 -14.48 10.49
CA PHE A 100 12.14 -13.77 9.39
C PHE A 100 12.22 -14.57 8.08
N SER A 101 11.10 -14.77 7.39
CA SER A 101 11.09 -15.37 6.05
C SER A 101 11.56 -14.36 5.01
N LEU A 102 12.60 -14.73 4.28
CA LEU A 102 13.03 -14.01 3.07
C LEU A 102 12.12 -14.31 1.88
N SER A 103 11.12 -15.19 2.02
CA SER A 103 10.13 -15.51 0.99
C SER A 103 8.84 -14.73 1.20
N SER A 104 8.15 -14.42 0.10
CA SER A 104 6.77 -13.93 0.14
C SER A 104 5.76 -15.01 0.56
N THR A 105 6.15 -16.29 0.55
CA THR A 105 5.31 -17.42 0.97
C THR A 105 4.71 -17.22 2.36
N GLY A 106 3.40 -17.41 2.50
CA GLY A 106 2.67 -17.22 3.75
C GLY A 106 2.37 -15.77 4.12
N THR A 107 2.82 -14.81 3.30
CA THR A 107 2.54 -13.39 3.46
C THR A 107 1.43 -12.94 2.51
N LYS A 108 0.92 -11.72 2.69
CA LYS A 108 -0.03 -11.12 1.75
C LYS A 108 0.55 -10.79 0.37
N TRP A 109 1.86 -10.90 0.17
CA TRP A 109 2.52 -10.66 -1.12
C TRP A 109 2.76 -11.95 -1.92
N GLU A 110 2.39 -13.11 -1.38
CA GLU A 110 2.52 -14.38 -2.07
C GLU A 110 1.72 -14.36 -3.39
N GLY A 111 2.41 -14.60 -4.51
CA GLY A 111 1.78 -14.70 -5.84
C GLY A 111 1.53 -13.37 -6.56
N GLU A 112 1.80 -12.23 -5.92
CA GLU A 112 1.62 -10.90 -6.55
C GLU A 112 2.53 -10.73 -7.77
N SER A 113 3.82 -11.11 -7.65
CA SER A 113 4.79 -11.04 -8.76
C SER A 113 4.35 -11.86 -9.97
N GLN A 114 3.78 -13.04 -9.76
CA GLN A 114 3.30 -13.89 -10.85
C GLN A 114 2.07 -13.28 -11.54
N SER A 115 1.18 -12.66 -10.77
CA SER A 115 0.01 -11.97 -11.31
C SER A 115 0.43 -10.82 -12.22
N VAL A 116 1.38 -9.98 -11.79
CA VAL A 116 1.90 -8.90 -12.62
C VAL A 116 2.66 -9.41 -13.85
N ILE A 117 3.46 -10.48 -13.73
CA ILE A 117 4.11 -11.09 -14.91
C ILE A 117 3.06 -11.54 -15.94
N ASN A 118 1.93 -12.08 -15.50
CA ASN A 118 0.87 -12.51 -16.42
C ASN A 118 0.21 -11.32 -17.11
N GLU A 119 -0.10 -10.25 -16.38
CA GLU A 119 -0.65 -9.01 -16.95
C GLU A 119 0.31 -8.36 -17.96
N LEU A 120 1.61 -8.29 -17.63
CA LEU A 120 2.62 -7.76 -18.55
C LEU A 120 2.70 -8.57 -19.84
N LYS A 121 2.57 -9.91 -19.77
CA LYS A 121 2.51 -10.79 -20.95
C LYS A 121 1.25 -10.54 -21.78
N GLU A 122 0.09 -10.36 -21.15
CA GLU A 122 -1.16 -10.04 -21.86
C GLU A 122 -1.04 -8.74 -22.67
N TRP A 123 -0.21 -7.80 -22.19
CA TRP A 123 0.00 -6.50 -22.83
C TRP A 123 1.24 -6.46 -23.75
N ASP A 124 1.90 -7.61 -23.97
CA ASP A 124 3.15 -7.71 -24.72
C ASP A 124 4.26 -6.75 -24.20
N VAL A 125 4.29 -6.54 -22.88
CA VAL A 125 5.29 -5.73 -22.20
C VAL A 125 6.39 -6.62 -21.64
N SER A 126 7.60 -6.48 -22.18
CA SER A 126 8.80 -7.11 -21.64
C SER A 126 9.53 -6.21 -20.65
N LEU A 127 9.96 -6.79 -19.52
CA LEU A 127 10.83 -6.14 -18.54
C LEU A 127 12.31 -6.21 -18.95
N GLN A 128 12.66 -7.06 -19.93
CA GLN A 128 14.03 -7.23 -20.38
C GLN A 128 14.64 -5.89 -20.83
N ASP A 129 15.85 -5.60 -20.35
CA ASP A 129 16.59 -4.37 -20.63
C ASP A 129 15.93 -3.06 -20.15
N LYS A 130 14.82 -3.13 -19.40
CA LYS A 130 14.12 -1.95 -18.85
C LYS A 130 14.66 -1.54 -17.49
N ASN A 131 14.60 -0.24 -17.21
CA ASN A 131 14.70 0.29 -15.86
C ASN A 131 13.28 0.44 -15.30
N VAL A 132 13.02 -0.14 -14.13
CA VAL A 132 11.71 -0.13 -13.46
C VAL A 132 11.80 0.73 -12.20
N LEU A 133 10.77 1.54 -11.98
CA LEU A 133 10.55 2.27 -10.73
C LEU A 133 9.29 1.70 -10.06
N GLU A 134 9.47 1.14 -8.87
CA GLU A 134 8.38 0.72 -8.00
C GLU A 134 8.12 1.79 -6.93
N ILE A 135 6.87 2.21 -6.82
CA ILE A 135 6.44 3.23 -5.86
C ILE A 135 5.76 2.55 -4.67
N SER A 136 6.28 2.79 -3.46
CA SER A 136 5.78 2.20 -2.22
C SER A 136 5.86 0.67 -2.21
N GLY A 137 7.08 0.13 -2.36
CA GLY A 137 7.31 -1.32 -2.46
C GLY A 137 7.17 -2.10 -1.15
N GLY A 138 6.78 -1.45 -0.06
CA GLY A 138 6.58 -2.07 1.25
C GLY A 138 7.84 -2.76 1.76
N PRO A 139 7.79 -4.07 2.06
CA PRO A 139 8.97 -4.82 2.50
C PRO A 139 9.91 -5.20 1.35
N GLY A 140 9.55 -4.95 0.09
CA GLY A 140 10.44 -5.24 -1.06
C GLY A 140 10.38 -6.67 -1.59
N TYR A 141 9.43 -7.51 -1.18
CA TYR A 141 9.27 -8.86 -1.75
C TYR A 141 9.05 -8.83 -3.27
N PHE A 142 8.23 -7.90 -3.74
CA PHE A 142 7.92 -7.76 -5.16
C PHE A 142 9.15 -7.34 -5.99
N ALA A 143 9.83 -6.27 -5.57
CA ALA A 143 11.13 -5.87 -6.13
C ALA A 143 12.16 -7.01 -6.13
N LYS A 144 12.26 -7.76 -5.02
CA LYS A 144 13.18 -8.89 -4.88
C LYS A 144 12.90 -9.97 -5.92
N GLU A 145 11.64 -10.31 -6.16
CA GLU A 145 11.25 -11.37 -7.08
C GLU A 145 11.38 -10.95 -8.55
N LEU A 146 11.09 -9.69 -8.88
CA LEU A 146 11.03 -9.21 -10.26
C LEU A 146 12.28 -8.49 -10.75
N SER A 147 13.12 -7.96 -9.86
CA SER A 147 14.36 -7.27 -10.25
C SER A 147 15.28 -8.08 -11.15
N PRO A 148 15.41 -9.43 -11.02
CA PRO A 148 16.25 -10.22 -11.93
C PRO A 148 15.75 -10.24 -13.39
N LEU A 149 14.50 -9.84 -13.65
CA LEU A 149 13.89 -9.86 -14.98
C LEU A 149 14.12 -8.57 -15.77
N CYS A 150 14.80 -7.58 -15.18
CA CYS A 150 15.00 -6.27 -15.78
C CYS A 150 16.46 -5.80 -15.68
N LYS A 151 16.79 -4.68 -16.33
CA LYS A 151 18.15 -4.10 -16.26
C LYS A 151 18.46 -3.48 -14.90
N ARG A 152 17.46 -2.78 -14.34
CA ARG A 152 17.57 -2.11 -13.04
C ARG A 152 16.18 -1.95 -12.45
N TRP A 153 16.04 -2.26 -11.17
CA TRP A 153 14.83 -2.04 -10.41
C TRP A 153 15.12 -1.11 -9.26
N VAL A 154 14.47 0.05 -9.23
CA VAL A 154 14.54 1.00 -8.12
C VAL A 154 13.22 0.93 -7.37
N VAL A 155 13.27 0.71 -6.07
CA VAL A 155 12.08 0.67 -5.21
C VAL A 155 12.08 1.87 -4.27
N THR A 156 10.93 2.54 -4.13
CA THR A 156 10.80 3.67 -3.20
C THR A 156 9.95 3.30 -1.99
N GLU A 157 10.30 3.84 -0.83
CA GLU A 157 9.53 3.72 0.40
C GLU A 157 9.60 4.99 1.25
N TYR A 158 8.46 5.37 1.84
CA TYR A 158 8.40 6.59 2.64
C TYR A 158 9.31 6.53 3.89
N SER A 159 9.49 5.33 4.44
CA SER A 159 10.33 5.09 5.60
C SER A 159 11.79 4.85 5.19
N GLN A 160 12.69 5.69 5.70
CA GLN A 160 14.13 5.49 5.51
C GLN A 160 14.58 4.14 6.06
N VAL A 161 14.05 3.74 7.22
CA VAL A 161 14.34 2.44 7.83
C VAL A 161 13.92 1.29 6.92
N SER A 162 12.75 1.39 6.28
CA SER A 162 12.29 0.36 5.33
C SER A 162 13.20 0.29 4.11
N ALA A 163 13.58 1.44 3.55
CA ALA A 163 14.50 1.50 2.42
C ALA A 163 15.86 0.89 2.78
N ASP A 164 16.44 1.25 3.92
CA ASP A 164 17.72 0.72 4.39
C ASP A 164 17.67 -0.80 4.57
N ARG A 165 16.60 -1.31 5.19
CA ARG A 165 16.40 -2.75 5.36
C ARG A 165 16.26 -3.51 4.05
N MET A 166 15.57 -2.95 3.04
CA MET A 166 15.51 -3.55 1.70
C MET A 166 16.91 -3.66 1.08
N ARG A 167 17.78 -2.66 1.27
CA ARG A 167 19.18 -2.74 0.80
C ARG A 167 19.95 -3.82 1.56
N GLU A 168 19.82 -3.85 2.89
CA GLU A 168 20.56 -4.79 3.74
C GLU A 168 20.16 -6.25 3.53
N ILE A 169 18.86 -6.52 3.44
CA ILE A 169 18.31 -7.87 3.46
C ILE A 169 18.17 -8.45 2.05
N PHE A 170 17.71 -7.64 1.10
CA PHE A 170 17.43 -8.09 -0.27
C PHE A 170 18.42 -7.56 -1.31
N ASN A 171 19.40 -6.73 -0.90
CA ASN A 171 20.36 -6.10 -1.81
C ASN A 171 19.68 -5.33 -2.95
N LEU A 172 18.58 -4.64 -2.62
CA LEU A 172 17.79 -3.84 -3.58
C LEU A 172 18.30 -2.39 -3.68
N ASP A 173 18.09 -1.76 -4.83
CA ASP A 173 18.27 -0.32 -5.02
C ASP A 173 17.05 0.43 -4.44
N ALA A 174 17.04 0.60 -3.13
CA ALA A 174 15.91 1.17 -2.38
C ALA A 174 16.15 2.63 -1.95
N VAL A 175 15.19 3.51 -2.23
CA VAL A 175 15.29 4.97 -2.02
C VAL A 175 14.08 5.46 -1.20
N LYS A 176 14.24 6.57 -0.46
CA LYS A 176 13.13 7.27 0.19
C LYS A 176 12.56 8.37 -0.68
#